data_AF-A0A5C4M0M0-F1
#
_entry.id   AF-A0A5C4M0M0-F1
#
_cell.length_a   1.000
_cell.length_b   1.000
_cell.length_c   1.000
_cell.angle_alpha   90.00
_cell.angle_beta   90.00
_cell.angle_gamma   90.00
#
_symmetry.space_group_name_H-M   'P 1'
#
loop_
_entity.id
_entity.type
_entity.pdbx_description
1 polymer ?
#
loop_
_entity_poly.entity_id
_entity_poly.type
_entity_poly.pdbx_seq_one_letter_code
_entity_poly.pdbx_strand_id
1 'polypeptide(L)'
;MDEKDLETLFRAAPGDPPQPTFDLGDVTAASARAAARRRSAVLLSVVCLVVVLSAAGIAGLTYFRSTGSQSAQPANALARPSQTLPGPSPLQGSGGNGQDGPRAEGTPTGCEKVDRELATALAGELPATGTTGPLPGRFCPTATRSAGFHVTDGDRGGVISVTFFPAGVAVGEPANTISALQHTASGGTVLVLSFPDASSAPPLQADLAGIAAALAHKLAG
;
A
#
# COMPACT_ATOMS: atom_id res chain seq x y z
N MET A 1 -47.97 25.82 8.97
CA MET A 1 -47.18 24.94 8.08
C MET A 1 -47.70 23.54 8.36
N ASP A 2 -48.58 23.07 7.49
CA ASP A 2 -49.42 21.90 7.77
C ASP A 2 -48.78 20.63 7.21
N GLU A 3 -49.02 19.50 7.86
CA GLU A 3 -48.43 18.21 7.51
C GLU A 3 -48.75 17.76 6.07
N LYS A 4 -49.86 18.28 5.54
CA LYS A 4 -50.28 18.08 4.15
C LYS A 4 -49.44 18.84 3.13
N ASP A 5 -48.82 19.97 3.51
CA ASP A 5 -47.90 20.72 2.64
C ASP A 5 -46.55 20.01 2.48
N LEU A 6 -46.11 19.26 3.50
CA LEU A 6 -44.89 18.45 3.40
C LEU A 6 -45.11 17.25 2.47
N GLU A 7 -46.29 16.62 2.56
CA GLU A 7 -46.62 15.46 1.73
C GLU A 7 -46.68 15.81 0.23
N THR A 8 -47.18 17.00 -0.13
CA THR A 8 -47.16 17.50 -1.52
C THR A 8 -45.76 17.83 -2.01
N LEU A 9 -44.87 18.32 -1.14
CA LEU A 9 -43.46 18.60 -1.49
C LEU A 9 -42.67 17.31 -1.75
N PHE A 10 -42.94 16.23 -1.01
CA PHE A 10 -42.26 14.94 -1.22
C PHE A 10 -42.83 14.13 -2.39
N ARG A 11 -44.08 14.36 -2.78
CA ARG A 11 -44.71 13.66 -3.93
C ARG A 11 -44.25 14.17 -5.29
N ALA A 12 -43.61 15.34 -5.33
CA ALA A 12 -43.06 15.95 -6.55
C ALA A 12 -41.60 15.52 -6.81
N ALA A 13 -41.32 14.22 -6.86
CA ALA A 13 -40.06 13.71 -7.39
C ALA A 13 -40.26 13.38 -8.89
N PRO A 14 -39.52 14.03 -9.81
CA PRO A 14 -39.75 13.85 -11.23
C PRO A 14 -39.03 12.61 -11.79
N GLY A 15 -39.80 11.77 -12.49
CA GLY A 15 -39.30 10.91 -13.56
C GLY A 15 -38.78 9.53 -13.15
N ASP A 16 -38.83 8.63 -14.12
CA ASP A 16 -38.16 7.33 -14.03
C ASP A 16 -36.66 7.53 -13.83
N PRO A 17 -36.01 6.69 -13.01
CA PRO A 17 -34.57 6.80 -12.76
C PRO A 17 -33.80 6.77 -14.09
N PRO A 18 -32.79 7.65 -14.28
CA PRO A 18 -31.98 7.62 -15.48
C PRO A 18 -31.33 6.25 -15.64
N GLN A 19 -31.15 5.81 -16.89
CA GLN A 19 -30.50 4.53 -17.15
C GLN A 19 -29.10 4.52 -16.52
N PRO A 20 -28.68 3.40 -15.90
CA PRO A 20 -27.34 3.26 -15.36
C PRO A 20 -26.32 3.51 -16.48
N THR A 21 -25.46 4.51 -16.31
CA THR A 21 -24.38 4.82 -17.27
C THR A 21 -23.13 3.96 -17.06
N PHE A 22 -23.15 3.10 -16.04
CA PHE A 22 -22.10 2.16 -15.69
C PHE A 22 -22.69 0.76 -15.55
N ASP A 23 -22.14 -0.18 -16.30
CA ASP A 23 -22.54 -1.58 -16.24
C ASP A 23 -21.40 -2.53 -15.82
N LEU A 24 -21.74 -3.81 -15.69
CA LEU A 24 -20.77 -4.85 -15.36
C LEU A 24 -19.74 -5.07 -16.48
N GLY A 25 -20.09 -4.73 -17.72
CA GLY A 25 -19.21 -4.70 -18.88
C GLY A 25 -18.08 -3.67 -18.71
N ASP A 26 -18.39 -2.48 -18.20
CA ASP A 26 -17.39 -1.44 -17.94
C ASP A 26 -16.35 -1.88 -16.92
N VAL A 27 -16.77 -2.55 -15.85
CA VAL A 27 -15.89 -3.08 -14.81
C VAL A 27 -15.01 -4.21 -15.35
N THR A 28 -15.60 -5.14 -16.10
CA THR A 28 -14.86 -6.28 -16.67
C THR A 28 -13.86 -5.82 -17.74
N ALA A 29 -14.22 -4.85 -18.59
CA ALA A 29 -13.31 -4.26 -19.57
C ALA A 29 -12.19 -3.43 -18.92
N ALA A 30 -12.50 -2.66 -17.87
CA ALA A 30 -11.48 -1.93 -17.11
C ALA A 30 -10.52 -2.88 -16.39
N SER A 31 -11.04 -3.95 -15.79
CA SER A 31 -10.25 -5.01 -15.14
C SER A 31 -9.34 -5.72 -16.13
N ALA A 32 -9.84 -6.09 -17.32
CA ALA A 32 -9.06 -6.71 -18.38
C ALA A 32 -7.92 -5.80 -18.86
N ARG A 33 -8.19 -4.49 -19.06
CA ARG A 33 -7.16 -3.50 -19.41
C ARG A 33 -6.11 -3.34 -18.31
N ALA A 34 -6.50 -3.38 -17.04
CA ALA A 34 -5.58 -3.31 -15.90
C ALA A 34 -4.69 -4.57 -15.81
N ALA A 35 -5.27 -5.76 -16.01
CA ALA A 35 -4.53 -7.02 -16.02
C ALA A 35 -3.54 -7.11 -17.18
N ALA A 36 -3.89 -6.61 -18.36
CA ALA A 36 -2.99 -6.56 -19.52
C ALA A 36 -1.77 -5.67 -19.28
N ARG A 37 -1.94 -4.48 -18.66
CA ARG A 37 -0.82 -3.58 -18.32
C ARG A 37 0.18 -4.20 -17.34
N ARG A 38 -0.30 -5.00 -16.38
CA ARG A 38 0.59 -5.68 -15.42
C ARG A 38 1.47 -6.72 -16.08
N ARG A 39 0.98 -7.44 -17.09
CA ARG A 39 1.75 -8.49 -17.79
C ARG A 39 2.89 -7.92 -18.64
N SER A 40 2.69 -6.79 -19.31
CA SER A 40 3.73 -6.17 -20.14
C SER A 40 4.88 -5.57 -19.32
N ALA A 41 4.62 -5.13 -18.09
CA ALA A 41 5.66 -4.61 -17.19
C ALA A 41 6.61 -5.70 -16.66
N VAL A 42 6.12 -6.94 -16.52
CA VAL A 42 6.90 -8.07 -15.99
C VAL A 42 7.83 -8.69 -17.03
N LEU A 43 7.47 -8.64 -18.32
CA LEU A 43 8.31 -9.24 -19.39
C LEU A 43 9.51 -8.36 -19.79
N LEU A 44 9.42 -7.04 -19.60
CA LEU A 44 10.50 -6.13 -19.99
C LEU A 44 11.67 -6.09 -18.99
N SER A 45 11.42 -6.47 -17.72
CA SER A 45 12.45 -6.46 -16.66
C SER A 45 13.32 -7.72 -16.65
N VAL A 46 12.77 -8.89 -16.95
CA VAL A 46 13.50 -10.17 -16.90
C VAL A 46 14.53 -10.30 -18.04
N VAL A 47 14.22 -9.79 -19.24
CA VAL A 47 15.13 -9.87 -20.40
C VAL A 47 16.36 -8.97 -20.22
N CYS A 48 16.20 -7.76 -19.66
CA CYS A 48 17.33 -6.87 -19.41
C CYS A 48 18.32 -7.44 -18.38
N LEU A 49 17.84 -8.16 -17.36
CA LEU A 49 18.70 -8.69 -16.29
C LEU A 49 19.57 -9.87 -16.77
N VAL A 50 19.07 -10.70 -17.68
CA VAL A 50 19.84 -11.80 -18.29
C VAL A 50 20.90 -11.28 -19.27
N VAL A 51 20.61 -10.22 -20.04
CA VAL A 51 21.59 -9.62 -20.97
C VAL A 51 22.73 -8.93 -20.22
N VAL A 52 22.46 -8.21 -19.13
CA VAL A 52 23.52 -7.54 -18.34
C VAL A 52 24.42 -8.56 -17.60
N LEU A 53 23.85 -9.65 -17.06
CA LEU A 53 24.66 -10.68 -16.38
C LEU A 53 25.51 -11.52 -17.33
N SER A 54 25.05 -11.77 -18.56
CA SER A 54 25.83 -12.53 -19.55
C SER A 54 26.97 -11.72 -20.19
N ALA A 55 26.86 -10.39 -20.26
CA ALA A 55 27.93 -9.53 -20.78
C ALA A 55 29.06 -9.27 -19.76
N ALA A 56 28.79 -9.35 -18.45
CA ALA A 56 29.77 -9.07 -17.40
C ALA A 56 30.72 -10.25 -17.08
N GLY A 57 30.40 -11.48 -17.52
CA GLY A 57 31.11 -12.69 -17.10
C GLY A 57 32.41 -13.03 -17.84
N ILE A 58 32.71 -12.42 -18.99
CA ILE A 58 33.85 -12.82 -19.84
C ILE A 58 34.95 -11.74 -19.92
N ALA A 59 34.68 -10.49 -19.51
CA ALA A 59 35.60 -9.36 -19.65
C ALA A 59 36.26 -8.90 -18.32
N GLY A 60 36.17 -9.70 -17.25
CA GLY A 60 36.57 -9.29 -15.89
C GLY A 60 38.05 -9.37 -15.54
N LEU A 61 38.95 -9.77 -16.47
CA LEU A 61 40.36 -10.06 -16.14
C LEU A 61 41.42 -9.26 -16.89
N THR A 62 41.08 -8.29 -17.77
CA THR A 62 42.11 -7.61 -18.59
C THR A 62 41.99 -6.10 -18.81
N TYR A 63 41.00 -5.38 -18.27
CA TYR A 63 40.79 -3.97 -18.62
C TYR A 63 40.95 -2.96 -17.47
N PHE A 64 41.91 -3.21 -16.58
CA PHE A 64 42.43 -2.17 -15.68
C PHE A 64 43.48 -1.32 -16.42
N ARG A 65 43.05 -0.46 -17.37
CA ARG A 65 43.89 0.61 -17.93
C ARG A 65 43.10 1.60 -18.82
N SER A 66 43.29 2.89 -18.52
CA SER A 66 43.13 4.07 -19.40
C SER A 66 41.71 4.52 -19.77
N THR A 67 41.23 5.63 -19.21
CA THR A 67 41.37 7.06 -19.63
C THR A 67 40.18 7.53 -20.47
N GLY A 68 39.67 8.73 -20.15
CA GLY A 68 39.10 9.62 -21.16
C GLY A 68 37.62 9.93 -21.02
N SER A 69 37.33 11.21 -20.74
CA SER A 69 36.04 11.89 -20.84
C SER A 69 35.29 11.61 -22.14
N GLN A 70 33.95 11.56 -22.08
CA GLN A 70 33.07 12.41 -22.88
C GLN A 70 31.60 12.23 -22.48
N SER A 71 30.99 13.34 -22.07
CA SER A 71 29.53 13.54 -22.09
C SER A 71 29.05 13.55 -23.54
N ALA A 72 27.97 12.81 -23.81
CA ALA A 72 27.15 13.03 -24.99
C ALA A 72 25.68 12.75 -24.65
N GLN A 73 24.91 13.84 -24.50
CA GLN A 73 23.45 13.81 -24.53
C GLN A 73 22.97 13.40 -25.94
N PRO A 74 21.90 12.61 -26.05
CA PRO A 74 21.19 12.47 -27.31
C PRO A 74 20.38 13.74 -27.59
N ALA A 75 20.77 14.46 -28.64
CA ALA A 75 19.98 15.48 -29.29
C ALA A 75 18.87 14.80 -30.12
N ASN A 76 17.61 15.02 -29.74
CA ASN A 76 16.44 14.99 -30.63
C ASN A 76 15.21 15.51 -29.87
N ALA A 77 15.15 16.83 -29.68
CA ALA A 77 13.92 17.52 -29.29
C ALA A 77 13.25 18.03 -30.56
N LEU A 78 12.14 17.37 -30.93
CA LEU A 78 11.24 17.81 -31.99
C LEU A 78 10.64 19.18 -31.60
N ALA A 79 10.79 20.18 -32.45
CA ALA A 79 10.28 21.53 -32.26
C ALA A 79 8.76 21.54 -32.01
N ARG A 80 8.33 22.13 -30.89
CA ARG A 80 6.92 22.47 -30.61
C ARG A 80 6.76 23.99 -30.69
N PRO A 81 5.73 24.53 -31.38
CA PRO A 81 5.55 25.97 -31.53
C PRO A 81 5.23 26.64 -30.18
N SER A 82 5.90 27.75 -29.93
CA SER A 82 5.69 28.64 -28.79
C SER A 82 4.29 29.26 -28.83
N GLN A 83 3.37 28.74 -28.03
CA GLN A 83 2.11 29.42 -27.71
C GLN A 83 2.28 30.21 -26.42
N THR A 84 2.15 31.52 -26.55
CA THR A 84 2.03 32.50 -25.48
C THR A 84 0.83 32.16 -24.59
N LEU A 85 1.07 31.76 -23.33
CA LEU A 85 0.02 31.64 -22.31
C LEU A 85 0.05 32.87 -21.37
N PRO A 86 -1.11 33.47 -21.03
CA PRO A 86 -1.19 34.60 -20.10
C PRO A 86 -1.06 34.17 -18.64
N GLY A 87 -0.18 34.84 -17.89
CA GLY A 87 -0.25 35.08 -16.44
C GLY A 87 0.08 33.90 -15.49
N PRO A 88 0.89 34.12 -14.43
CA PRO A 88 1.09 33.10 -13.40
C PRO A 88 -0.20 32.89 -12.61
N SER A 89 -0.66 31.64 -12.53
CA SER A 89 -1.70 31.23 -11.59
C SER A 89 -1.22 31.45 -10.14
N PRO A 90 -2.11 31.85 -9.20
CA PRO A 90 -1.70 32.08 -7.83
C PRO A 90 -1.14 30.80 -7.21
N LEU A 91 0.13 30.86 -6.77
CA LEU A 91 0.67 29.88 -5.84
C LEU A 91 -0.19 29.96 -4.58
N GLN A 92 -0.95 28.90 -4.30
CA GLN A 92 -1.62 28.75 -3.03
C GLN A 92 -0.54 28.67 -1.95
N GLY A 93 -0.25 29.81 -1.30
CA GLY A 93 0.71 29.88 -0.20
C GLY A 93 1.69 31.07 -0.19
N SER A 94 1.56 32.10 -1.04
CA SER A 94 2.39 33.31 -0.88
C SER A 94 1.62 34.47 -0.24
N GLY A 95 1.69 34.57 1.09
CA GLY A 95 1.19 35.73 1.80
C GLY A 95 1.16 35.56 3.30
N GLY A 96 2.22 36.04 3.96
CA GLY A 96 2.18 36.58 5.32
C GLY A 96 2.04 35.59 6.47
N ASN A 97 3.15 35.36 7.19
CA ASN A 97 3.19 35.12 8.64
C ASN A 97 2.05 34.27 9.22
N GLY A 98 1.86 33.08 8.65
CA GLY A 98 1.17 31.99 9.33
C GLY A 98 1.91 31.70 10.62
N GLN A 99 1.38 32.20 11.74
CA GLN A 99 1.70 31.65 13.03
C GLN A 99 1.35 30.17 12.94
N ASP A 100 2.38 29.31 13.01
CA ASP A 100 2.18 27.92 13.34
C ASP A 100 1.24 27.90 14.55
N GLY A 101 -0.01 27.48 14.35
CA GLY A 101 -0.92 27.22 15.47
C GLY A 101 -0.20 26.31 16.47
N PRO A 102 -0.50 26.41 17.78
CA PRO A 102 0.21 25.62 18.79
C PRO A 102 0.31 24.20 18.27
N ARG A 103 1.55 23.71 18.06
CA ARG A 103 1.81 22.34 17.64
C ARG A 103 0.97 21.49 18.56
N ALA A 104 -0.13 20.94 18.03
CA ALA A 104 -0.89 19.94 18.76
C ALA A 104 0.17 18.91 19.13
N GLU A 105 0.37 18.74 20.43
CA GLU A 105 1.30 17.77 20.96
C GLU A 105 1.04 16.47 20.21
N GLY A 106 2.04 16.05 19.42
CA GLY A 106 1.85 14.99 18.47
C GLY A 106 1.35 13.77 19.21
N THR A 107 0.13 13.34 18.93
CA THR A 107 -0.34 12.02 19.34
C THR A 107 0.69 11.04 18.75
N PRO A 108 1.46 10.29 19.55
CA PRO A 108 2.32 9.26 19.00
C PRO A 108 1.45 8.04 18.66
N THR A 109 0.36 8.22 17.93
CA THR A 109 -0.43 7.14 17.35
C THR A 109 0.14 6.80 15.99
N GLY A 110 1.36 6.25 16.01
CA GLY A 110 2.15 5.84 14.83
C GLY A 110 1.51 4.75 13.97
N CYS A 111 0.25 4.40 14.21
CA CYS A 111 -0.51 3.46 13.41
C CYS A 111 -1.16 4.07 12.18
N GLU A 112 -1.21 5.40 11.99
CA GLU A 112 -1.95 5.98 10.85
C GLU A 112 -1.35 5.65 9.49
N LYS A 113 -0.07 5.29 9.45
CA LYS A 113 0.65 4.96 8.22
C LYS A 113 0.78 3.45 8.03
N VAL A 114 0.32 2.99 6.88
CA VAL A 114 0.60 1.63 6.39
C VAL A 114 2.04 1.56 5.89
N ASP A 115 2.82 0.61 6.40
CA ASP A 115 4.09 0.26 5.79
C ASP A 115 3.85 -0.56 4.50
N ARG A 116 4.27 -0.04 3.36
CA ARG A 116 3.97 -0.62 2.05
C ARG A 116 4.67 -1.96 1.84
N GLU A 117 5.89 -2.12 2.34
CA GLU A 117 6.66 -3.35 2.18
C GLU A 117 6.04 -4.46 3.02
N LEU A 118 5.73 -4.15 4.28
CA LEU A 118 5.10 -5.05 5.22
C LEU A 118 3.68 -5.42 4.78
N ALA A 119 2.91 -4.47 4.25
CA ALA A 119 1.60 -4.73 3.68
C ALA A 119 1.68 -5.67 2.46
N THR A 120 2.67 -5.47 1.60
CA THR A 120 2.89 -6.35 0.43
C THR A 120 3.31 -7.76 0.87
N ALA A 121 4.16 -7.86 1.89
CA ALA A 121 4.58 -9.13 2.45
C ALA A 121 3.40 -9.88 3.08
N LEU A 122 2.59 -9.19 3.91
CA LEU A 122 1.40 -9.76 4.55
C LEU A 122 0.35 -10.18 3.52
N ALA A 123 0.07 -9.37 2.51
CA ALA A 123 -0.87 -9.72 1.45
C ALA A 123 -0.47 -11.01 0.69
N GLY A 124 0.84 -11.30 0.61
CA GLY A 124 1.34 -12.53 0.00
C GLY A 124 1.17 -13.79 0.87
N GLU A 125 0.92 -13.64 2.17
CA GLU A 125 0.69 -14.75 3.11
C GLU A 125 -0.79 -14.98 3.41
N LEU A 126 -1.64 -13.98 3.16
CA LEU A 126 -3.07 -14.10 3.39
C LEU A 126 -3.75 -14.92 2.29
N PRO A 127 -4.83 -15.65 2.61
CA PRO A 127 -5.66 -16.31 1.60
C PRO A 127 -6.16 -15.30 0.56
N ALA A 128 -6.21 -15.70 -0.71
CA ALA A 128 -6.58 -14.78 -1.81
C ALA A 128 -8.06 -14.35 -1.79
N THR A 129 -8.91 -15.03 -1.02
CA THR A 129 -10.34 -14.75 -0.88
C THR A 129 -10.62 -13.94 0.37
N GLY A 130 -11.50 -12.94 0.28
CA GLY A 130 -12.01 -12.23 1.45
C GLY A 130 -11.04 -11.21 2.06
N THR A 131 -9.93 -10.89 1.39
CA THR A 131 -9.03 -9.80 1.80
C THR A 131 -9.46 -8.47 1.18
N THR A 132 -9.54 -7.42 1.98
CA THR A 132 -9.73 -6.05 1.47
C THR A 132 -8.39 -5.35 1.18
N GLY A 133 -8.39 -4.04 0.93
CA GLY A 133 -7.15 -3.27 0.75
C GLY A 133 -6.32 -3.14 2.04
N PRO A 134 -5.07 -2.67 1.93
CA PRO A 134 -4.22 -2.50 3.10
C PRO A 134 -4.79 -1.42 4.04
N LEU A 135 -4.78 -1.72 5.32
CA LEU A 135 -5.24 -0.88 6.41
C LEU A 135 -4.07 -0.58 7.34
N PRO A 136 -4.15 0.52 8.11
CA PRO A 136 -3.16 0.79 9.13
C PRO A 136 -3.22 -0.27 10.25
N GLY A 137 -2.06 -0.64 10.81
CA GLY A 137 -1.96 -1.66 11.84
C GLY A 137 -2.74 -1.28 13.11
N ARG A 138 -3.10 -2.27 13.92
CA ARG A 138 -3.82 -2.06 15.19
C ARG A 138 -2.90 -1.93 16.40
N PHE A 139 -1.63 -2.30 16.25
CA PHE A 139 -0.63 -2.23 17.30
C PHE A 139 0.68 -1.68 16.76
N CYS A 140 1.03 -0.44 17.12
CA CYS A 140 2.22 0.24 16.58
C CYS A 140 2.84 1.10 17.66
N PRO A 141 3.56 0.48 18.61
CA PRO A 141 4.37 1.24 19.56
C PRO A 141 5.50 1.98 18.83
N THR A 142 6.21 2.85 19.54
CA THR A 142 7.27 3.68 18.97
C THR A 142 8.33 2.85 18.24
N ALA A 143 8.86 3.40 17.14
CA ALA A 143 9.88 2.78 16.30
C ALA A 143 9.48 1.43 15.66
N THR A 144 8.19 1.16 15.49
CA THR A 144 7.70 -0.02 14.76
C THR A 144 7.14 0.33 13.39
N ARG A 145 7.09 -0.69 12.52
CA ARG A 145 6.37 -0.63 11.23
C ARG A 145 5.16 -1.53 11.34
N SER A 146 4.03 -1.13 10.76
CA SER A 146 2.80 -1.92 10.83
C SER A 146 2.00 -1.91 9.53
N ALA A 147 1.21 -2.95 9.35
CA ALA A 147 0.21 -3.05 8.30
C ALA A 147 -0.90 -4.01 8.75
N GLY A 148 -2.08 -3.92 8.15
CA GLY A 148 -3.12 -4.90 8.37
C GLY A 148 -4.04 -5.05 7.17
N PHE A 149 -4.86 -6.09 7.21
CA PHE A 149 -5.89 -6.36 6.21
C PHE A 149 -7.14 -6.84 6.91
N HIS A 150 -8.30 -6.40 6.44
CA HIS A 150 -9.54 -7.08 6.78
C HIS A 150 -9.60 -8.39 5.99
N VAL A 151 -9.91 -9.48 6.67
CA VAL A 151 -9.89 -10.85 6.17
C VAL A 151 -11.19 -11.53 6.56
N THR A 152 -11.72 -12.33 5.63
CA THR A 152 -12.82 -13.27 5.89
C THR A 152 -12.31 -14.70 5.73
N ASP A 153 -12.51 -15.52 6.75
CA ASP A 153 -12.13 -16.93 6.86
C ASP A 153 -13.39 -17.74 7.19
N GLY A 154 -14.08 -18.23 6.16
CA GLY A 154 -15.39 -18.86 6.32
C GLY A 154 -16.42 -17.90 6.89
N ASP A 155 -16.94 -18.20 8.08
CA ASP A 155 -17.86 -17.37 8.86
C ASP A 155 -17.15 -16.37 9.79
N ARG A 156 -15.81 -16.38 9.81
CA ARG A 156 -15.01 -15.52 10.68
C ARG A 156 -14.54 -14.29 9.94
N GLY A 157 -14.95 -13.11 10.38
CA GLY A 157 -14.49 -11.81 9.90
C GLY A 157 -13.57 -11.12 10.90
N GLY A 158 -12.62 -10.34 10.40
CA GLY A 158 -11.79 -9.52 11.27
C GLY A 158 -10.59 -8.90 10.56
N VAL A 159 -9.67 -8.37 11.36
CA VAL A 159 -8.42 -7.77 10.88
C VAL A 159 -7.23 -8.62 11.31
N ILE A 160 -6.41 -9.01 10.34
CA ILE A 160 -5.06 -9.50 10.60
C ILE A 160 -4.12 -8.30 10.55
N SER A 161 -3.46 -8.02 11.68
CA SER A 161 -2.49 -6.93 11.81
C SER A 161 -1.11 -7.52 12.03
N VAL A 162 -0.11 -6.95 11.38
CA VAL A 162 1.30 -7.26 11.61
C VAL A 162 2.06 -6.03 12.09
N THR A 163 2.99 -6.26 13.00
CA THR A 163 3.91 -5.25 13.52
C THR A 163 5.32 -5.80 13.48
N PHE A 164 6.23 -5.06 12.86
CA PHE A 164 7.65 -5.37 12.85
C PHE A 164 8.39 -4.47 13.84
N PHE A 165 9.12 -5.13 14.73
CA PHE A 165 10.00 -4.55 15.73
C PHE A 165 11.44 -4.67 15.25
N PRO A 166 12.16 -3.55 15.10
CA PRO A 166 13.60 -3.58 14.84
C PRO A 166 14.38 -4.32 15.93
N ALA A 167 15.61 -4.72 15.61
CA ALA A 167 16.49 -5.37 16.58
C ALA A 167 16.72 -4.49 17.82
N GLY A 168 16.68 -5.12 19.00
CA GLY A 168 16.84 -4.43 20.29
C GLY A 168 15.61 -3.71 20.81
N VAL A 169 14.49 -3.72 20.07
CA VAL A 169 13.20 -3.19 20.55
C VAL A 169 12.44 -4.30 21.27
N ALA A 170 12.06 -4.04 22.53
CA ALA A 170 11.26 -4.98 23.30
C ALA A 170 9.83 -5.11 22.72
N VAL A 171 9.34 -6.34 22.62
CA VAL A 171 7.97 -6.62 22.21
C VAL A 171 7.09 -6.80 23.44
N GLY A 172 6.11 -5.92 23.62
CA GLY A 172 5.00 -6.16 24.53
C GLY A 172 3.89 -6.86 23.77
N GLU A 173 3.51 -8.07 24.15
CA GLU A 173 2.33 -8.70 23.57
C GLU A 173 1.06 -8.02 24.09
N PRO A 174 0.12 -7.64 23.20
CA PRO A 174 -1.15 -7.09 23.63
C PRO A 174 -1.96 -8.17 24.34
N ALA A 175 -2.41 -7.86 25.55
CA ALA A 175 -3.23 -8.77 26.34
C ALA A 175 -4.54 -9.12 25.61
N ASN A 176 -5.02 -10.35 25.81
CA ASN A 176 -6.33 -10.83 25.33
C ASN A 176 -6.53 -10.78 23.80
N THR A 177 -5.45 -10.78 23.02
CA THR A 177 -5.50 -10.87 21.55
C THR A 177 -4.81 -12.15 21.12
N ILE A 178 -5.38 -12.87 20.15
CA ILE A 178 -4.69 -14.03 19.58
C ILE A 178 -3.51 -13.51 18.76
N SER A 179 -2.32 -13.94 19.15
CA SER A 179 -1.05 -13.50 18.58
C SER A 179 -0.17 -14.66 18.15
N ALA A 180 0.75 -14.38 17.24
CA ALA A 180 1.91 -15.19 16.96
C ALA A 180 3.14 -14.29 16.81
N LEU A 181 4.25 -14.69 17.44
CA LEU A 181 5.49 -13.93 17.44
C LEU A 181 6.60 -14.76 16.81
N GLN A 182 7.41 -14.12 15.96
CA GLN A 182 8.57 -14.76 15.34
C GLN A 182 9.76 -13.81 15.22
N HIS A 183 10.95 -14.29 15.55
CA HIS A 183 12.21 -13.55 15.37
C HIS A 183 12.71 -13.66 13.91
N THR A 184 13.25 -12.57 13.37
CA THR A 184 13.94 -12.53 12.08
C THR A 184 15.42 -12.87 12.25
N ALA A 185 16.09 -13.32 11.19
CA ALA A 185 17.54 -13.59 11.24
C ALA A 185 18.38 -12.31 11.45
N SER A 186 17.83 -11.15 11.10
CA SER A 186 18.41 -9.83 11.36
C SER A 186 18.26 -9.34 12.81
N GLY A 187 17.66 -10.15 13.69
CA GLY A 187 17.46 -9.84 15.11
C GLY A 187 16.22 -8.99 15.42
N GLY A 188 15.39 -8.69 14.41
CA GLY A 188 14.08 -8.08 14.59
C GLY A 188 13.02 -9.10 15.01
N THR A 189 11.81 -8.62 15.27
CA THR A 189 10.66 -9.47 15.66
C THR A 189 9.41 -9.09 14.86
N VAL A 190 8.69 -10.09 14.39
CA VAL A 190 7.39 -9.97 13.75
C VAL A 190 6.32 -10.42 14.74
N LEU A 191 5.34 -9.57 15.01
CA LEU A 191 4.14 -9.89 15.77
C LEU A 191 2.95 -9.85 14.81
N VAL A 192 2.20 -10.94 14.73
CA VAL A 192 0.95 -11.04 13.97
C VAL A 192 -0.20 -11.19 14.95
N LEU A 193 -1.26 -10.43 14.76
CA LEU A 193 -2.42 -10.34 15.64
C LEU A 193 -3.70 -10.58 14.83
N SER A 194 -4.62 -11.35 15.39
CA SER A 194 -5.96 -11.53 14.83
C SER A 194 -7.01 -10.83 15.69
N PHE A 195 -7.65 -9.82 15.11
CA PHE A 195 -8.72 -9.05 15.73
C PHE A 195 -10.06 -9.44 15.12
N PRO A 196 -10.98 -10.08 15.85
CA PRO A 196 -12.30 -10.41 15.32
C PRO A 196 -13.15 -9.16 15.11
N ASP A 197 -14.03 -9.21 14.12
CA ASP A 197 -15.17 -8.29 14.04
C ASP A 197 -16.15 -8.55 15.18
N ALA A 198 -17.07 -7.60 15.41
CA ALA A 198 -18.12 -7.78 16.40
C ALA A 198 -18.87 -9.09 16.15
N SER A 199 -19.05 -9.89 17.22
CA SER A 199 -19.70 -11.22 17.18
C SER A 199 -19.03 -12.30 16.31
N SER A 200 -17.80 -12.06 15.83
CA SER A 200 -17.01 -13.07 15.11
C SER A 200 -15.97 -13.73 16.01
N ALA A 201 -15.57 -14.96 15.67
CA ALA A 201 -14.33 -15.53 16.18
C ALA A 201 -13.11 -14.94 15.43
N PRO A 202 -11.89 -14.96 16.03
CA PRO A 202 -10.70 -14.46 15.35
C PRO A 202 -10.41 -15.25 14.04
N PRO A 203 -10.27 -14.57 12.89
CA PRO A 203 -9.92 -15.23 11.64
C PRO A 203 -8.50 -15.78 11.66
N LEU A 204 -8.24 -16.86 10.90
CA LEU A 204 -6.91 -17.44 10.68
C LEU A 204 -6.13 -17.83 11.94
N GLN A 205 -6.82 -18.10 13.06
CA GLN A 205 -6.19 -18.43 14.35
C GLN A 205 -5.16 -19.57 14.23
N ALA A 206 -5.45 -20.61 13.45
CA ALA A 206 -4.55 -21.75 13.27
C ALA A 206 -3.31 -21.42 12.41
N ASP A 207 -3.42 -20.43 11.53
CA ASP A 207 -2.40 -20.10 10.53
C ASP A 207 -1.46 -18.98 10.98
N LEU A 208 -1.77 -18.25 12.06
CA LEU A 208 -0.98 -17.11 12.51
C LEU A 208 0.50 -17.44 12.72
N ALA A 209 0.82 -18.61 13.27
CA ALA A 209 2.20 -19.05 13.46
C ALA A 209 2.94 -19.25 12.13
N GLY A 210 2.25 -19.82 11.13
CA GLY A 210 2.79 -19.99 9.77
C GLY A 210 3.02 -18.64 9.08
N ILE A 211 2.06 -17.73 9.18
CA ILE A 211 2.15 -16.37 8.64
C ILE A 211 3.33 -15.62 9.29
N ALA A 212 3.45 -15.65 10.62
CA ALA A 212 4.55 -15.01 11.33
C ALA A 212 5.93 -15.57 10.91
N ALA A 213 6.03 -16.91 10.75
CA ALA A 213 7.24 -17.57 10.26
C ALA A 213 7.64 -17.12 8.85
N ALA A 214 6.69 -17.10 7.92
CA ALA A 214 6.94 -16.70 6.53
C ALA A 214 7.35 -15.22 6.43
N LEU A 215 6.68 -14.34 7.19
CA LEU A 215 7.02 -12.93 7.25
C LEU A 215 8.40 -12.69 7.86
N ALA A 216 8.76 -13.40 8.93
CA ALA A 216 10.07 -13.27 9.54
C ALA A 216 11.20 -13.67 8.59
N HIS A 217 10.98 -14.66 7.73
CA HIS A 217 11.93 -15.03 6.69
C HIS A 217 12.08 -13.95 5.63
N LYS A 218 10.96 -13.35 5.18
CA LYS A 218 10.97 -12.26 4.18
C LYS A 218 11.61 -10.97 4.68
N LEU A 219 11.46 -10.67 5.97
CA LEU A 219 11.96 -9.44 6.61
C LEU A 219 13.39 -9.58 7.16
N ALA A 220 14.05 -10.71 6.91
CA ALA A 220 15.42 -10.95 7.33
C ALA A 220 16.48 -10.40 6.35
N GLY A 221 16.07 -9.95 5.15
CA GLY A 221 16.94 -9.48 4.08
C GLY A 221 17.20 -7.98 4.06
#